data_AF-A0A2V7C4V0-F1
#
_entry.id   AF-A0A2V7C4V0-F1
#
_cell.length_a   1.000
_cell.length_b   1.000
_cell.length_c   1.000
_cell.angle_alpha   90.00
_cell.angle_beta   90.00
_cell.angle_gamma   90.00
#
_symmetry.space_group_name_H-M   'P 1'
#
loop_
_entity.id
_entity.type
_entity.pdbx_description
1 polymer ?
#
loop_
_entity_poly.entity_id
_entity_poly.type
_entity_poly.pdbx_seq_one_letter_code
_entity_poly.pdbx_strand_id
1 'polypeptide(L)'
;MDREKLAKLVVAFTDAFNRDDLDGVMSFMADDAVYDEFNGTVNRGVAAIRDAFVPQFRGDYGKLRFHTEDLFVDAAAGKALIRWSCTLETKRGPAAWRGLDIVHVENGRITQKLTYAKAKAPLLGELP
;
A
#
# COMPACT_ATOMS: atom_id res chain seq x y z
N MET A 1 5.96 16.03 -10.86
CA MET A 1 6.98 14.99 -11.12
C MET A 1 6.69 14.36 -12.47
N ASP A 2 7.68 13.93 -13.25
CA ASP A 2 7.40 13.24 -14.53
C ASP A 2 6.82 11.83 -14.31
N ARG A 3 6.13 11.31 -15.34
CA ARG A 3 5.43 10.02 -15.28
C ARG A 3 6.36 8.86 -14.91
N GLU A 4 7.57 8.86 -15.46
CA GLU A 4 8.53 7.77 -15.26
C GLU A 4 9.03 7.73 -13.82
N LYS A 5 9.36 8.88 -13.23
CA LYS A 5 9.75 8.99 -11.82
C LYS A 5 8.63 8.57 -10.88
N LEU A 6 7.39 8.96 -11.17
CA LEU A 6 6.24 8.54 -10.38
C LEU A 6 6.04 7.02 -10.44
N ALA A 7 6.12 6.43 -11.63
CA ALA A 7 6.03 4.98 -11.81
C ALA A 7 7.12 4.25 -11.03
N LYS A 8 8.37 4.71 -11.13
CA LYS A 8 9.52 4.13 -10.42
C LYS A 8 9.37 4.23 -8.91
N LEU A 9 8.88 5.36 -8.38
CA LEU A 9 8.64 5.54 -6.96
C LEU A 9 7.63 4.51 -6.44
N VAL A 10 6.50 4.34 -7.13
CA VAL A 10 5.45 3.39 -6.71
C VAL A 10 5.93 1.94 -6.79
N VAL A 11 6.69 1.58 -7.82
CA VAL A 11 7.29 0.24 -7.92
C VAL A 11 8.32 0.03 -6.80
N ALA A 12 9.21 0.99 -6.55
CA ALA A 12 10.22 0.90 -5.50
C ALA A 12 9.59 0.80 -4.09
N PHE A 13 8.49 1.51 -3.87
CA PHE A 13 7.68 1.40 -2.65
C PHE A 13 7.11 -0.01 -2.46
N THR A 14 6.47 -0.57 -3.49
CA THR A 14 5.98 -1.96 -3.46
C THR A 14 7.11 -2.98 -3.27
N ASP A 15 8.26 -2.75 -3.90
CA ASP A 15 9.43 -3.62 -3.76
C ASP A 15 10.01 -3.57 -2.34
N ALA A 16 9.93 -2.44 -1.64
CA ALA A 16 10.34 -2.35 -0.24
C ALA A 16 9.48 -3.25 0.67
N PHE A 17 8.16 -3.36 0.42
CA PHE A 17 7.34 -4.37 1.09
C PHE A 17 7.81 -5.79 0.78
N ASN A 18 8.15 -6.09 -0.47
CA ASN A 18 8.61 -7.43 -0.88
C ASN A 18 9.97 -7.82 -0.32
N ARG A 19 10.80 -6.84 0.05
CA ARG A 19 12.09 -7.04 0.75
C ARG A 19 11.95 -7.13 2.27
N ASP A 20 10.73 -7.07 2.79
CA ASP A 20 10.47 -7.03 4.24
C ASP A 20 11.19 -5.83 4.92
N ASP A 21 11.33 -4.72 4.19
CA ASP A 21 12.09 -3.51 4.57
C ASP A 21 11.15 -2.39 5.06
N LEU A 22 10.80 -2.43 6.35
CA LEU A 22 9.88 -1.46 6.96
C LEU A 22 10.44 -0.04 6.90
N ASP A 23 11.74 0.14 7.19
CA ASP A 23 12.36 1.46 7.18
C ASP A 23 12.43 2.03 5.75
N GLY A 24 12.70 1.19 4.76
CA GLY A 24 12.59 1.52 3.34
C GLY A 24 11.19 1.97 2.96
N VAL A 25 10.14 1.25 3.36
CA VAL A 25 8.73 1.65 3.14
C VAL A 25 8.43 3.01 3.78
N MET A 26 8.80 3.20 5.04
CA MET A 26 8.55 4.45 5.77
C MET A 26 9.31 5.64 5.19
N SER A 27 10.46 5.41 4.54
CA SER A 27 11.24 6.44 3.85
C SER A 27 10.53 7.09 2.65
N PHE A 28 9.44 6.50 2.15
CA PHE A 28 8.62 7.12 1.10
C PHE A 28 7.49 7.98 1.67
N MET A 29 7.08 7.79 2.92
CA MET A 29 5.88 8.44 3.48
C MET A 29 6.17 9.88 3.90
N ALA A 30 5.26 10.81 3.56
CA ALA A 30 5.25 12.16 4.11
C ALA A 30 4.90 12.13 5.61
N ASP A 31 5.34 13.13 6.37
CA ASP A 31 5.19 13.17 7.84
C ASP A 31 3.72 13.14 8.28
N ASP A 32 2.85 13.76 7.49
CA ASP A 32 1.39 13.88 7.68
C ASP A 32 0.58 12.93 6.78
N ALA A 33 1.24 11.91 6.20
CA ALA A 33 0.59 11.02 5.26
C ALA A 33 -0.63 10.31 5.86
N VAL A 34 -1.54 9.90 4.98
CA VAL A 34 -2.74 9.14 5.33
C VAL A 34 -2.65 7.75 4.72
N TYR A 35 -2.86 6.73 5.54
CA TYR A 35 -3.05 5.37 5.09
C TYR A 35 -4.49 4.92 5.38
N ASP A 36 -5.28 4.75 4.32
CA ASP A 36 -6.62 4.16 4.35
C ASP A 36 -6.51 2.67 3.99
N GLU A 37 -6.75 1.81 4.98
CA GLU A 37 -6.59 0.36 4.87
C GLU A 37 -7.78 -0.29 4.13
N PHE A 38 -7.55 -1.51 3.64
CA PHE A 38 -8.58 -2.32 2.99
C PHE A 38 -9.79 -2.67 3.88
N ASN A 39 -9.66 -2.44 5.20
CA ASN A 39 -10.68 -2.73 6.21
C ASN A 39 -11.40 -1.45 6.71
N GLY A 40 -11.09 -0.28 6.15
CA GLY A 40 -11.65 1.02 6.55
C GLY A 40 -10.96 1.70 7.73
N THR A 41 -9.89 1.13 8.27
CA THR A 41 -9.05 1.80 9.29
C THR A 41 -8.22 2.89 8.61
N VAL A 42 -8.25 4.10 9.18
CA VAL A 42 -7.49 5.24 8.67
C VAL A 42 -6.41 5.64 9.67
N ASN A 43 -5.16 5.53 9.24
CA ASN A 43 -3.98 5.92 10.01
C ASN A 43 -3.45 7.25 9.47
N ARG A 44 -3.17 8.21 10.37
CA ARG A 44 -2.68 9.55 10.01
C ARG A 44 -1.33 9.81 10.66
N GLY A 45 -0.38 10.24 9.86
CA GLY A 45 0.99 10.52 10.26
C GLY A 45 1.87 9.26 10.32
N VAL A 46 3.18 9.48 10.15
CA VAL A 46 4.17 8.39 10.02
C VAL A 46 4.22 7.42 11.21
N ALA A 47 3.96 7.89 12.42
CA ALA A 47 3.96 7.03 13.62
C ALA A 47 2.82 6.00 13.55
N ALA A 48 1.58 6.47 13.33
CA ALA A 48 0.42 5.59 13.23
C ALA A 48 0.53 4.62 12.04
N ILE A 49 1.02 5.12 10.90
CA ILE A 49 1.26 4.29 9.70
C ILE A 49 2.29 3.20 9.98
N ARG A 50 3.39 3.54 10.68
CA ARG A 50 4.40 2.55 11.05
C ARG A 50 3.80 1.47 11.94
N ASP A 51 3.04 1.86 12.97
CA ASP A 51 2.39 0.91 13.87
C ASP A 51 1.42 -0.02 13.14
N ALA A 52 0.68 0.49 12.14
CA ALA A 52 -0.19 -0.31 11.30
C ALA A 52 0.57 -1.33 10.43
N PHE A 53 1.78 -0.98 9.97
CA PHE A 53 2.62 -1.90 9.18
C PHE A 53 3.35 -2.95 10.02
N VAL A 54 3.74 -2.64 11.27
CA VAL A 54 4.54 -3.55 12.11
C VAL A 54 4.06 -5.01 12.15
N PRO A 55 2.75 -5.32 12.33
CA PRO A 55 2.27 -6.71 12.35
C PRO A 55 2.59 -7.49 11.08
N GLN A 56 2.47 -6.85 9.91
CA GLN A 56 2.80 -7.46 8.62
C GLN A 56 4.31 -7.77 8.53
N PHE A 57 5.17 -6.82 8.90
CA PHE A 57 6.63 -6.99 8.81
C PHE A 57 7.20 -7.92 9.89
N ARG A 58 6.51 -8.08 11.02
CA ARG A 58 6.82 -9.11 12.03
C ARG A 58 6.43 -10.53 11.56
N GLY A 59 5.61 -10.64 10.51
CA GLY A 59 5.16 -11.90 9.95
C GLY A 59 3.93 -12.50 10.66
N ASP A 60 3.14 -11.69 11.37
CA ASP A 60 1.95 -12.15 12.10
C ASP A 60 0.92 -12.83 11.20
N TYR A 61 0.86 -12.38 9.94
CA TYR A 61 -0.05 -12.88 8.91
C TYR A 61 0.63 -13.88 7.96
N GLY A 62 1.88 -14.27 8.25
CA GLY A 62 2.72 -15.03 7.33
C GLY A 62 3.61 -14.13 6.47
N LYS A 63 4.32 -14.74 5.51
CA LYS A 63 5.19 -14.00 4.58
C LYS A 63 4.38 -13.44 3.42
N LEU A 64 4.25 -12.11 3.34
CA LEU A 64 3.49 -11.43 2.29
C LEU A 64 4.37 -11.13 1.07
N ARG A 65 3.87 -11.36 -0.14
CA ARG A 65 4.49 -10.89 -1.39
C ARG A 65 3.45 -10.28 -2.31
N PHE A 66 3.73 -9.07 -2.77
CA PHE A 66 2.91 -8.33 -3.71
C PHE A 66 3.45 -8.51 -5.12
N HIS A 67 2.61 -9.02 -6.02
CA HIS A 67 2.90 -9.18 -7.43
C HIS A 67 2.12 -8.12 -8.21
N THR A 68 2.83 -7.17 -8.80
CA THR A 68 2.24 -6.11 -9.62
C THR A 68 1.52 -6.71 -10.83
N GLU A 69 0.23 -6.42 -10.98
CA GLU A 69 -0.57 -6.84 -12.12
C GLU A 69 -0.75 -5.72 -13.15
N ASP A 70 -0.82 -4.45 -12.72
CA ASP A 70 -1.00 -3.30 -13.60
C ASP A 70 -0.61 -1.99 -12.88
N LEU A 71 -0.29 -0.94 -13.65
CA LEU A 71 0.10 0.37 -13.13
C LEU A 71 -0.40 1.51 -14.03
N PHE A 72 -1.28 2.35 -13.48
CA PHE A 72 -1.72 3.60 -14.09
C PHE A 72 -1.05 4.78 -13.39
N VAL A 73 -0.69 5.80 -14.17
CA VAL A 73 0.02 6.98 -13.66
C VAL A 73 -0.59 8.24 -14.24
N ASP A 74 -1.06 9.10 -13.36
CA ASP A 74 -1.45 10.49 -13.63
C ASP A 74 -0.37 11.40 -13.04
N ALA A 75 0.60 11.76 -13.87
CA ALA A 75 1.73 12.58 -13.47
C ALA A 75 1.33 14.03 -13.16
N ALA A 76 0.27 14.55 -13.79
CA ALA A 76 -0.20 15.91 -13.59
C ALA A 76 -0.85 16.06 -12.22
N ALA A 77 -1.62 15.05 -11.80
CA ALA A 77 -2.23 15.01 -10.47
C ALA A 77 -1.29 14.47 -9.38
N GLY A 78 -0.12 13.92 -9.73
CA GLY A 78 0.78 13.26 -8.77
C GLY A 78 0.19 11.96 -8.22
N LYS A 79 -0.59 11.24 -9.02
CA LYS A 79 -1.32 10.03 -8.58
C LYS A 79 -0.93 8.81 -9.38
N ALA A 80 -0.95 7.66 -8.73
CA ALA A 80 -0.76 6.38 -9.39
C ALA A 80 -1.69 5.34 -8.78
N LEU A 81 -2.13 4.40 -9.60
CA LEU A 81 -2.91 3.25 -9.18
C LEU A 81 -2.12 2.00 -9.54
N ILE A 82 -1.78 1.19 -8.55
CA ILE A 82 -1.09 -0.08 -8.73
C ILE A 82 -2.03 -1.22 -8.33
N ARG A 83 -2.32 -2.10 -9.28
CA ARG A 83 -3.07 -3.34 -9.03
C ARG A 83 -2.09 -4.45 -8.69
N TRP A 84 -2.47 -5.31 -7.77
CA TRP A 84 -1.60 -6.38 -7.30
C TRP A 84 -2.38 -7.63 -6.89
N SER A 85 -1.68 -8.76 -6.89
CA SER A 85 -2.06 -9.95 -6.12
C SER A 85 -1.08 -10.09 -4.95
N CYS A 86 -1.60 -10.35 -3.74
CA CYS A 86 -0.80 -10.55 -2.55
C CYS A 86 -0.88 -12.01 -2.14
N THR A 87 0.25 -12.70 -2.10
CA THR A 87 0.37 -14.08 -1.62
C THR A 87 0.86 -14.10 -0.18
N LEU A 88 0.32 -14.99 0.65
CA LEU A 88 0.66 -15.17 2.05
C LEU A 88 1.01 -16.63 2.33
N GLU A 89 2.18 -16.87 2.92
CA GLU A 89 2.52 -18.18 3.48
C GLU A 89 2.09 -18.25 4.94
N THR A 90 0.91 -18.82 5.20
CA THR A 90 0.31 -18.90 6.55
C THR A 90 0.49 -20.28 7.18
N LYS A 91 0.25 -20.39 8.50
CA LYS A 91 0.22 -21.69 9.20
C LYS A 91 -0.84 -22.67 8.66
N ARG A 92 -1.86 -22.19 7.95
CA ARG A 92 -2.93 -23.01 7.35
C ARG A 92 -2.67 -23.37 5.89
N GLY A 93 -1.50 -22.99 5.36
CA GLY A 93 -1.14 -23.14 3.95
C GLY A 93 -1.11 -21.80 3.20
N PRO A 94 -0.74 -21.82 1.91
CA PRO A 94 -0.66 -20.64 1.07
C PRO A 94 -2.06 -20.06 0.83
N ALA A 95 -2.16 -18.73 0.88
CA ALA A 95 -3.35 -17.98 0.55
C ALA A 95 -3.00 -16.81 -0.37
N ALA A 96 -3.99 -16.26 -1.06
CA ALA A 96 -3.81 -15.04 -1.83
C ALA A 96 -5.09 -14.20 -1.87
N TRP A 97 -4.93 -12.89 -2.01
CA TRP A 97 -6.02 -11.99 -2.35
C TRP A 97 -5.56 -11.00 -3.42
N ARG A 98 -6.50 -10.30 -4.04
CA ARG A 98 -6.22 -9.27 -5.06
C ARG A 98 -6.71 -7.92 -4.57
N GLY A 99 -5.99 -6.87 -4.94
CA GLY A 99 -6.33 -5.51 -4.58
C GLY A 99 -5.66 -4.51 -5.48
N LEU A 100 -5.76 -3.26 -5.06
CA LEU A 100 -5.06 -2.13 -5.64
C LEU A 100 -4.77 -1.10 -4.56
N ASP A 101 -3.70 -0.34 -4.76
CA ASP A 101 -3.43 0.87 -4.02
C ASP A 101 -3.57 2.07 -4.95
N ILE A 102 -4.24 3.12 -4.48
CA ILE A 102 -4.14 4.46 -5.05
C ILE A 102 -3.14 5.23 -4.18
N VAL A 103 -2.09 5.73 -4.81
CA VAL A 103 -0.99 6.43 -4.15
C VAL A 103 -0.96 7.87 -4.65
N HIS A 104 -1.00 8.83 -3.72
CA HIS A 104 -0.79 10.24 -4.01
C HIS A 104 0.62 10.64 -3.57
N VAL A 105 1.31 11.39 -4.42
CA VAL A 105 2.71 11.74 -4.24
C VAL A 105 2.91 13.24 -4.46
N GLU A 106 3.47 13.89 -3.46
CA GLU A 106 3.84 15.29 -3.48
C GLU A 106 5.29 15.44 -3.06
N ASN A 107 6.08 16.24 -3.80
CA ASN A 107 7.50 16.46 -3.52
C ASN A 107 8.32 15.15 -3.34
N GLY A 108 7.95 14.09 -4.05
CA GLY A 108 8.63 12.78 -3.98
C GLY A 108 8.30 11.96 -2.73
N ARG A 109 7.31 12.37 -1.94
CA ARG A 109 6.81 11.65 -0.75
C ARG A 109 5.35 11.26 -0.95
N ILE A 110 4.98 10.08 -0.45
CA ILE A 110 3.62 9.57 -0.47
C ILE A 110 2.81 10.30 0.60
N THR A 111 1.82 11.09 0.18
CA THR A 111 0.90 11.79 1.08
C THR A 111 -0.35 10.97 1.37
N GLN A 112 -0.77 10.10 0.45
CA GLN A 112 -1.90 9.19 0.65
C GLN A 112 -1.61 7.82 0.06
N LYS A 113 -1.94 6.77 0.82
CA LYS A 113 -2.04 5.38 0.37
C LYS A 113 -3.47 4.91 0.66
N LEU A 114 -4.23 4.62 -0.38
CA LEU A 114 -5.61 4.14 -0.26
C LEU A 114 -5.66 2.72 -0.78
N THR A 115 -5.87 1.74 0.10
CA THR A 115 -5.87 0.32 -0.26
C THR A 115 -7.30 -0.18 -0.44
N TYR A 116 -7.58 -0.72 -1.62
CA TYR A 116 -8.82 -1.41 -1.94
C TYR A 116 -8.54 -2.88 -2.24
N ALA A 117 -9.31 -3.80 -1.65
CA ALA A 117 -9.11 -5.23 -1.87
C ALA A 117 -10.42 -5.94 -2.25
N LYS A 118 -10.31 -7.06 -2.98
CA LYS A 118 -11.43 -7.97 -3.21
C LYS A 118 -11.81 -8.63 -1.88
N ALA A 119 -13.07 -8.45 -1.49
CA ALA A 119 -13.64 -9.04 -0.29
C ALA A 119 -14.87 -9.90 -0.61
N LYS A 120 -15.26 -10.79 0.32
CA LYS A 120 -16.46 -11.62 0.18
C LYS A 120 -17.75 -10.79 0.18
N ALA A 121 -17.73 -9.66 0.88
CA ALA A 121 -18.81 -8.69 0.96
C ALA A 121 -18.21 -7.28 1.03
N PRO A 122 -18.92 -6.25 0.54
CA PRO A 122 -18.48 -4.87 0.67
C PRO A 122 -18.48 -4.41 2.14
N LEU A 123 -17.60 -3.46 2.47
CA LEU A 123 -17.67 -2.72 3.72
C LEU A 123 -18.85 -1.74 3.64
N LEU A 124 -19.84 -1.89 4.52
CA LEU A 124 -20.99 -1.00 4.58
C LEU A 124 -20.72 0.10 5.61
N GLY A 125 -20.78 1.35 5.18
CA GLY A 125 -20.67 2.54 6.02
C GLY A 125 -21.96 3.36 6.05
N GLU A 126 -21.92 4.49 6.75
CA GLU A 126 -23.00 5.48 6.71
C GLU A 126 -23.09 6.12 5.32
N LEU A 127 -24.31 6.53 4.94
CA LEU A 127 -24.49 7.30 3.71
C LEU A 127 -23.91 8.71 3.91
N PRO A 128 -23.31 9.31 2.86
CA PRO A 128 -22.78 10.67 2.92
C PRO A 128 -23.86 11.73 3.16
#